data_AF-A0A928VHW1-F1
#
_entry.id   AF-A0A928VHW1-F1
#
_cell.length_a   1.000
_cell.length_b   1.000
_cell.length_c   1.000
_cell.angle_alpha   90.00
_cell.angle_beta   90.00
_cell.angle_gamma   90.00
#
_symmetry.space_group_name_H-M   'P 1'
#
loop_
_entity.id
_entity.type
_entity.pdbx_description
1 polymer ?
#
loop_
_entity_poly.entity_id
_entity_poly.type
_entity_poly.pdbx_seq_one_letter_code
_entity_poly.pdbx_strand_id
1 'polypeptide(L)'
;MDATLELTLQIVVTVMAGISAQVVAEWLKIPAIVFLLLFGVVLGASGLNWLHPDQLGVGLEVLIALLVAVILFDGGFNLQLRELGRVSDSLR
;
A
#
# COMPACT_ATOMS: atom_id res chain seq x y z
N MET A 1 -11.30 -17.58 -19.52
CA MET A 1 -11.11 -18.12 -18.16
C MET A 1 -9.72 -17.77 -17.63
N ASP A 2 -8.72 -17.69 -18.52
CA ASP A 2 -7.31 -17.48 -18.14
C ASP A 2 -7.01 -16.06 -17.64
N ALA A 3 -7.59 -15.02 -18.24
CA ALA A 3 -7.36 -13.63 -17.83
C ALA A 3 -7.77 -13.33 -16.38
N THR A 4 -8.86 -13.92 -15.89
CA THR A 4 -9.31 -13.75 -14.50
C THR A 4 -8.34 -14.42 -13.52
N LEU A 5 -7.75 -15.56 -13.91
CA LEU A 5 -6.75 -16.25 -13.11
C LEU A 5 -5.46 -15.42 -13.03
N GLU A 6 -4.99 -14.88 -14.15
CA GLU A 6 -3.81 -14.02 -14.18
C GLU A 6 -3.97 -12.79 -13.28
N LEU A 7 -5.12 -12.11 -13.36
CA LEU A 7 -5.41 -10.97 -12.49
C LEU A 7 -5.45 -11.37 -11.01
N THR A 8 -6.11 -12.48 -10.70
CA THR A 8 -6.20 -13.00 -9.32
C THR A 8 -4.81 -13.33 -8.78
N LEU A 9 -3.98 -13.97 -9.60
CA LEU A 9 -2.61 -14.34 -9.24
C LEU A 9 -1.76 -13.09 -9.00
N GLN A 10 -1.86 -12.07 -9.85
CA GLN A 10 -1.17 -10.80 -9.65
C GLN A 10 -1.55 -10.14 -8.32
N ILE A 11 -2.84 -10.09 -7.99
CA ILE A 11 -3.30 -9.53 -6.71
C ILE A 11 -2.74 -10.35 -5.55
N VAL A 12 -2.84 -11.67 -5.61
CA VAL A 12 -2.31 -12.57 -4.56
C VAL A 12 -0.81 -12.39 -4.36
N VAL A 13 -0.03 -12.37 -5.45
CA VAL A 13 1.42 -12.15 -5.40
C VAL A 13 1.74 -10.78 -4.82
N THR A 14 1.01 -9.73 -5.23
CA THR A 14 1.21 -8.36 -4.72
C THR A 14 0.94 -8.28 -3.21
N VAL A 15 -0.15 -8.88 -2.75
CA VAL A 15 -0.52 -8.91 -1.32
C VAL A 15 0.51 -9.72 -0.52
N MET A 16 0.92 -10.89 -1.00
CA MET A 16 1.93 -11.72 -0.35
C MET A 16 3.29 -11.02 -0.28
N ALA A 17 3.69 -10.31 -1.35
CA ALA A 17 4.89 -9.48 -1.37
C ALA A 17 4.78 -8.33 -0.36
N GLY A 18 3.63 -7.67 -0.26
CA GLY A 18 3.40 -6.60 0.72
C GLY A 18 3.45 -7.08 2.16
N ILE A 19 2.84 -8.22 2.47
CA ILE A 19 2.86 -8.82 3.82
C ILE A 19 4.30 -9.26 4.17
N SER A 20 4.98 -9.95 3.26
CA SER A 20 6.37 -10.37 3.51
C SER A 20 7.30 -9.17 3.69
N ALA A 21 7.14 -8.09 2.92
CA ALA A 21 7.88 -6.85 3.12
C ALA A 21 7.65 -6.25 4.52
N GLN A 22 6.41 -6.25 5.02
CA GLN A 22 6.10 -5.78 6.37
C GLN A 22 6.76 -6.64 7.45
N VAL A 23 6.65 -7.98 7.34
CA VAL A 23 7.24 -8.93 8.28
C VAL A 23 8.77 -8.81 8.31
N VAL A 24 9.40 -8.72 7.14
CA VAL A 24 10.86 -8.55 7.03
C VAL A 24 11.32 -7.21 7.61
N ALA A 25 10.57 -6.14 7.35
CA ALA A 25 10.86 -4.82 7.90
C ALA A 25 10.80 -4.78 9.43
N GLU A 26 9.78 -5.41 9.99
CA GLU A 26 9.62 -5.54 11.44
C GLU A 26 10.77 -6.36 12.05
N TRP A 27 11.14 -7.47 11.40
CA TRP A 27 12.24 -8.32 11.86
C TRP A 27 13.59 -7.58 11.86
N LEU A 28 13.85 -6.78 10.82
CA LEU A 28 15.08 -5.98 10.69
C LEU A 28 15.02 -4.64 11.42
N LYS A 29 13.87 -4.28 12.01
CA LYS A 29 13.61 -2.99 12.69
C LYS A 29 13.86 -1.76 11.80
N ILE A 30 13.52 -1.86 10.52
CA ILE A 30 13.62 -0.79 9.52
C ILE A 30 12.20 -0.37 9.11
N PRO A 31 11.96 0.90 8.73
CA PRO A 31 10.65 1.33 8.23
C PRO A 31 10.16 0.46 7.06
N ALA A 32 8.94 -0.09 7.16
CA ALA A 32 8.37 -1.00 6.18
C ALA A 32 8.27 -0.44 4.76
N ILE A 33 8.12 0.89 4.63
CA ILE A 33 8.10 1.57 3.35
C ILE A 33 9.32 1.29 2.48
N VAL A 34 10.50 1.07 3.09
CA VAL A 34 11.74 0.77 2.35
C VAL A 34 11.62 -0.56 1.62
N PHE A 35 11.12 -1.60 2.30
CA PHE A 35 10.92 -2.91 1.70
C PHE A 35 9.75 -2.95 0.74
N LEU A 36 8.65 -2.23 1.04
CA LEU A 36 7.51 -2.11 0.13
C LEU A 36 7.92 -1.49 -1.21
N LEU A 37 8.70 -0.40 -1.17
CA LEU A 37 9.23 0.23 -2.37
C LEU A 37 10.21 -0.69 -3.10
N LEU A 38 11.13 -1.34 -2.37
CA LEU A 38 12.10 -2.26 -2.97
C LEU A 38 11.40 -3.42 -3.68
N PHE A 39 10.42 -4.05 -3.03
CA PHE A 39 9.65 -5.15 -3.62
C PHE A 39 8.81 -4.67 -4.79
N GLY A 40 8.21 -3.48 -4.72
CA GLY A 40 7.47 -2.88 -5.83
C GLY A 40 8.35 -2.66 -7.07
N VAL A 41 9.57 -2.13 -6.89
CA VAL A 41 10.52 -1.94 -8.00
C VAL A 41 11.03 -3.29 -8.54
N VAL A 42 11.36 -4.23 -7.66
CA VAL A 42 11.92 -5.54 -8.05
C VAL A 42 10.86 -6.43 -8.72
N LEU A 43 9.61 -6.44 -8.26
CA LEU A 43 8.54 -7.27 -8.83
C LEU A 43 7.84 -6.60 -10.01
N GLY A 44 7.90 -5.27 -10.09
CA GLY A 44 7.36 -4.49 -11.20
C GLY A 44 8.28 -4.44 -12.43
N ALA A 45 7.96 -3.56 -13.36
CA ALA A 45 8.60 -3.49 -14.67
C ALA A 45 10.10 -3.16 -14.66
N SER A 46 10.61 -2.56 -13.58
CA SER A 46 12.03 -2.23 -13.44
C SER A 46 12.91 -3.41 -13.02
N GLY A 47 12.32 -4.51 -12.55
CA GLY A 47 13.04 -5.69 -12.10
C GLY A 47 12.66 -6.94 -12.89
N LEU A 48 11.88 -7.82 -12.24
CA LEU A 48 11.44 -9.12 -12.77
C LEU A 48 10.26 -9.00 -13.74
N ASN A 49 9.59 -7.85 -13.80
CA ASN A 49 8.44 -7.60 -14.65
C ASN A 49 7.33 -8.66 -14.48
N TRP A 50 7.03 -9.02 -13.22
CA TRP A 50 6.00 -10.03 -12.90
C TRP A 50 4.64 -9.37 -12.66
N LEU A 51 4.65 -8.20 -12.01
CA LEU A 51 3.45 -7.45 -11.68
C LEU A 51 3.21 -6.34 -12.72
N HIS A 52 2.03 -6.39 -13.35
CA HIS A 52 1.60 -5.42 -14.36
C HIS A 52 0.32 -4.72 -13.86
N PRO A 53 0.46 -3.69 -13.01
CA PRO A 53 -0.69 -3.00 -12.41
C PRO A 53 -1.59 -2.33 -13.45
N ASP A 54 -1.08 -2.05 -14.65
CA ASP A 54 -1.84 -1.55 -15.81
C ASP A 54 -2.94 -2.51 -16.26
N GLN A 55 -2.80 -3.82 -16.04
CA GLN A 55 -3.81 -4.82 -16.38
C GLN A 55 -5.09 -4.69 -15.53
N LEU A 56 -5.01 -4.04 -14.37
CA LEU A 56 -6.20 -3.75 -13.55
C LEU A 56 -7.06 -2.63 -14.16
N GLY A 57 -6.52 -1.82 -15.07
CA GLY A 57 -7.22 -0.71 -15.72
C GLY A 57 -7.90 0.22 -14.70
N VAL A 58 -9.20 0.47 -14.90
CA VAL A 58 -10.03 1.30 -13.99
C VAL A 58 -10.10 0.72 -12.57
N GLY A 59 -9.94 -0.60 -12.42
CA GLY A 59 -9.94 -1.25 -11.11
C GLY A 59 -8.82 -0.79 -10.19
N LEU A 60 -7.67 -0.38 -10.74
CA LEU A 60 -6.56 0.14 -9.96
C LEU A 60 -6.93 1.46 -9.27
N GLU A 61 -7.55 2.38 -10.00
CA GLU A 61 -7.96 3.69 -9.47
C GLU A 61 -9.01 3.52 -8.36
N VAL A 62 -10.00 2.64 -8.58
CA VAL A 62 -11.02 2.31 -7.57
C VAL A 62 -10.38 1.72 -6.32
N LEU A 63 -9.42 0.81 -6.48
CA LEU A 63 -8.72 0.16 -5.37
C LEU A 63 -7.88 1.18 -4.59
N ILE A 64 -7.15 2.06 -5.27
CA ILE A 64 -6.39 3.15 -4.64
C ILE A 64 -7.33 4.05 -3.85
N ALA A 65 -8.46 4.48 -4.43
CA ALA A 65 -9.42 5.35 -3.75
C ALA A 65 -9.99 4.69 -2.47
N LEU A 66 -10.33 3.40 -2.55
CA LEU A 66 -10.79 2.64 -1.38
C LEU A 66 -9.71 2.51 -0.31
N LEU A 67 -8.48 2.14 -0.67
CA LEU A 67 -7.38 2.00 0.29
C LEU A 67 -6.99 3.33 0.92
N VAL A 68 -6.93 4.41 0.14
CA VAL A 68 -6.67 5.77 0.65
C VAL A 68 -7.77 6.18 1.64
N ALA A 69 -9.04 5.91 1.32
CA ALA A 69 -10.15 6.17 2.24
C ALA A 69 -10.01 5.37 3.55
N VAL A 70 -9.63 4.10 3.48
CA VAL A 70 -9.39 3.25 4.66
C VAL A 70 -8.24 3.80 5.51
N ILE A 71 -7.09 4.12 4.90
CA ILE A 71 -5.92 4.64 5.62
C ILE A 71 -6.22 6.00 6.26
N LEU A 72 -6.91 6.90 5.55
CA LEU A 72 -7.31 8.21 6.09
C LEU A 72 -8.35 8.06 7.20
N PHE A 73 -9.29 7.12 7.07
CA PHE A 73 -10.27 6.84 8.10
C PHE A 73 -9.60 6.32 9.37
N ASP A 74 -8.68 5.37 9.25
CA ASP A 74 -7.92 4.84 10.40
C ASP A 74 -7.10 5.94 11.09
N GLY A 75 -6.36 6.73 10.29
CA GLY A 75 -5.57 7.86 10.80
C GLY A 75 -6.42 8.95 11.46
N GLY A 76 -7.58 9.28 10.87
CA GLY A 76 -8.51 10.29 11.38
C GLY A 76 -9.30 9.83 12.60
N PHE A 77 -9.69 8.55 12.66
CA PHE A 77 -10.42 7.98 13.79
C PHE A 77 -9.53 7.85 15.05
N ASN A 78 -8.25 7.53 14.86
CA ASN A 78 -7.27 7.47 15.95
C ASN A 78 -6.81 8.87 16.44
N LEU A 79 -7.24 9.95 15.77
CA LEU A 79 -6.79 11.30 16.04
C LEU A 79 -7.49 11.89 17.27
N GLN A 80 -6.71 12.41 18.22
CA GLN A 80 -7.27 13.05 19.42
C GLN A 80 -7.66 14.50 19.12
N LEU A 81 -8.96 14.79 19.07
CA LEU A 81 -9.51 16.14 18.83
C LEU A 81 -8.94 17.21 19.78
N ARG A 82 -8.53 16.82 20.99
CA ARG A 82 -7.93 17.73 21.97
C ARG A 82 -6.49 18.13 21.62
N GLU A 83 -5.75 17.28 20.92
CA GLU A 83 -4.42 17.62 20.41
C GLU A 83 -4.51 18.56 19.21
N LEU A 84 -5.53 18.39 18.34
CA LEU A 84 -5.80 19.31 17.23
C LEU A 84 -5.93 20.77 17.68
N GLY A 85 -6.66 21.01 18.78
CA GLY A 85 -6.83 22.36 19.32
C GLY A 85 -5.51 23.02 19.74
N ARG A 86 -4.55 22.24 20.25
CA ARG A 86 -3.24 22.73 20.69
C ARG A 86 -2.34 23.11 19.51
N VAL A 87 -2.35 22.33 18.43
CA VAL A 87 -1.57 22.65 17.22
C VAL A 87 -2.21 23.81 16.44
N SER A 88 -3.55 23.94 16.46
CA SER A 88 -4.25 25.06 15.81
C SER A 88 -3.88 26.42 16.42
N ASP A 89 -3.59 26.48 17.72
CA ASP A 89 -3.20 27.74 18.39
C ASP A 89 -1.76 28.16 18.03
N SER A 90 -0.89 27.19 17.68
CA SER A 90 0.47 27.48 17.22
C SER A 90 0.58 28.00 15.78
N LEU A 91 -0.51 27.89 15.02
CA LEU A 91 -0.60 28.32 13.62
C LEU A 91 -1.26 29.71 13.46
N ARG A 92 -1.67 30.34 14.57
CA ARG A 92 -2.40 31.61 14.59
C ARG A 92 -1.51 32.74 15.10
#